data_AF-A0A1I2XIY1-F1
#
_entry.id   AF-A0A1I2XIY1-F1
#
_cell.length_a   1.000
_cell.length_b   1.000
_cell.length_c   1.000
_cell.angle_alpha   90.00
_cell.angle_beta   90.00
_cell.angle_gamma   90.00
#
_symmetry.space_group_name_H-M   'P 1'
#
loop_
_entity.id
_entity.type
_entity.pdbx_description
1 polymer ?
#
loop_
_entity_poly.entity_id
_entity_poly.type
_entity_poly.pdbx_seq_one_letter_code
_entity_poly.pdbx_strand_id
1 'polypeptide(L)'
;MIPAHIYNDQDVFELEKNRLFSRAWMFVGHESEIPAPGDYVVRRALDDSFIIVRDKTGQVNAHFNMCLHRGMQVCHAEVGNASHFRCPYHG
;
A
#
# COMPACT_ATOMS: atom_id res chain seq x y z
N MET A 1 -2.65 -0.93 -34.93
CA MET A 1 -1.95 -2.15 -34.52
C MET A 1 -1.14 -1.82 -33.27
N ILE A 2 -1.13 -2.69 -32.25
CA ILE A 2 -0.37 -2.48 -31.00
C ILE A 2 0.91 -3.35 -31.06
N PRO A 3 2.10 -2.80 -30.75
CA PRO A 3 3.35 -3.59 -30.74
C PRO A 3 3.31 -4.68 -29.67
N ALA A 4 3.65 -5.93 -30.01
CA ALA A 4 3.53 -7.06 -29.08
C ALA A 4 4.53 -7.03 -27.91
N HIS A 5 5.69 -6.37 -28.06
CA HIS A 5 6.73 -6.37 -27.03
C HIS A 5 6.29 -5.65 -25.74
N ILE A 6 5.33 -4.72 -25.81
CA ILE A 6 4.88 -3.96 -24.62
C ILE A 6 4.30 -4.84 -23.52
N TYR A 7 3.90 -6.08 -23.85
CA TYR A 7 3.30 -7.00 -22.89
C TYR A 7 4.33 -7.78 -22.06
N ASN A 8 5.60 -7.85 -22.49
CA ASN A 8 6.62 -8.67 -21.82
C ASN A 8 8.04 -8.20 -22.17
N ASP A 9 8.31 -6.92 -21.95
CA ASP A 9 9.64 -6.32 -22.09
C ASP A 9 10.04 -5.69 -20.75
N GLN A 10 11.20 -6.09 -20.23
CA GLN A 10 11.66 -5.67 -18.90
C GLN A 10 11.96 -4.17 -18.86
N ASP A 11 12.52 -3.60 -19.92
CA ASP A 11 12.84 -2.17 -19.97
C ASP A 11 11.55 -1.35 -20.03
N VAL A 12 10.54 -1.84 -20.77
CA VAL A 12 9.20 -1.24 -20.78
C VAL A 12 8.58 -1.28 -19.39
N PHE A 13 8.63 -2.40 -18.68
CA PHE A 13 8.06 -2.52 -17.33
C PHE A 13 8.73 -1.58 -16.32
N GLU A 14 10.05 -1.43 -16.34
CA GLU A 14 10.75 -0.46 -15.48
C GLU A 14 10.36 0.98 -15.81
N LEU A 15 10.11 1.29 -17.08
CA LEU A 15 9.56 2.60 -17.48
C LEU A 15 8.12 2.78 -16.98
N GLU A 16 7.28 1.75 -17.02
CA GLU A 16 5.90 1.80 -16.51
C GLU A 16 5.88 2.03 -15.00
N LYS A 17 6.72 1.31 -14.23
CA LYS A 17 6.89 1.54 -12.78
C LYS A 17 7.16 3.01 -12.48
N ASN A 18 8.13 3.59 -13.18
CA ASN A 18 8.61 4.95 -12.92
C ASN A 18 7.73 6.07 -13.49
N ARG A 19 7.05 5.83 -14.61
CA ARG A 19 6.33 6.89 -15.35
C ARG A 19 4.83 6.79 -15.24
N LEU A 20 4.29 5.60 -15.00
CA LEU A 20 2.86 5.34 -14.90
C LEU A 20 2.46 5.07 -13.45
N PHE A 21 2.90 3.96 -12.87
CA PHE A 21 2.40 3.51 -11.57
C PHE A 21 2.81 4.39 -10.39
N SER A 22 3.95 5.08 -10.47
CA SER A 22 4.38 6.04 -9.43
C SER A 22 3.60 7.36 -9.41
N ARG A 23 2.79 7.63 -10.45
CA ARG A 23 2.10 8.92 -10.63
C ARG A 23 0.59 8.78 -10.86
N ALA A 24 0.14 7.62 -11.31
CA ALA A 24 -1.26 7.33 -11.54
C ALA A 24 -1.99 7.06 -10.23
N TRP A 25 -3.28 7.38 -10.21
CA TRP A 25 -4.17 6.93 -9.15
C TRP A 25 -4.33 5.42 -9.22
N MET A 26 -4.01 4.72 -8.14
CA MET A 26 -4.20 3.29 -8.00
C MET A 26 -5.34 3.01 -7.02
N PHE A 27 -6.26 2.15 -7.42
CA PHE A 27 -7.32 1.69 -6.54
C PHE A 27 -6.73 0.80 -5.45
N VAL A 28 -6.98 1.15 -4.18
CA VAL A 28 -6.46 0.42 -3.02
C VAL A 28 -7.57 -0.26 -2.21
N GLY A 29 -8.84 0.09 -2.42
CA GLY A 29 -9.95 -0.51 -1.68
C GLY A 29 -11.16 0.39 -1.64
N HIS A 30 -12.21 -0.12 -1.02
CA HIS A 30 -13.48 0.56 -0.80
C HIS A 30 -13.66 0.91 0.69
N GLU A 31 -14.35 2.01 0.97
CA GLU A 31 -14.54 2.49 2.35
C GLU A 31 -15.28 1.50 3.25
N SER A 32 -16.10 0.61 2.69
CA SER A 32 -16.80 -0.44 3.46
C SER A 32 -15.87 -1.51 4.02
N GLU A 33 -14.62 -1.58 3.56
CA GLU A 33 -13.61 -2.49 4.10
C GLU A 33 -13.00 -1.95 5.41
N ILE A 34 -13.16 -0.65 5.67
CA ILE A 34 -12.67 0.05 6.86
C ILE A 34 -13.76 0.97 7.46
N PRO A 35 -14.93 0.43 7.85
CA PRO A 35 -16.08 1.24 8.26
C PRO A 35 -15.85 1.96 9.60
N ALA A 36 -15.09 1.38 10.53
CA ALA A 36 -14.89 1.92 11.87
C ALA A 36 -13.47 2.50 12.05
N PRO A 37 -13.29 3.46 12.98
CA PRO A 37 -11.97 3.90 13.38
C PRO A 37 -11.07 2.74 13.84
N GLY A 38 -9.84 2.74 13.35
CA GLY A 38 -8.84 1.69 13.58
C GLY A 38 -8.90 0.56 12.56
N ASP A 39 -9.99 0.41 11.79
CA ASP A 39 -10.06 -0.61 10.75
C ASP A 39 -9.02 -0.31 9.67
N TYR A 40 -8.28 -1.35 9.28
CA TYR A 40 -7.27 -1.26 8.25
C TYR A 40 -7.29 -2.47 7.32
N VAL A 41 -6.77 -2.24 6.12
CA VAL A 41 -6.42 -3.28 5.16
C VAL A 41 -5.01 -3.03 4.61
N VAL A 42 -4.25 -4.08 4.35
CA VAL A 42 -2.92 -4.00 3.73
C VAL A 42 -3.03 -4.32 2.25
N ARG A 43 -2.45 -3.46 1.42
CA ARG A 43 -2.52 -3.53 -0.04
C ARG A 43 -1.14 -3.40 -0.65
N ARG A 44 -1.00 -3.90 -1.88
CA ARG A 44 0.24 -3.77 -2.65
C ARG A 44 0.00 -2.91 -3.87
N ALA A 45 0.96 -2.05 -4.15
CA ALA A 45 1.08 -1.37 -5.43
C ALA A 45 2.46 -1.72 -5.97
N LEU A 46 2.53 -2.54 -7.01
CA LEU A 46 3.79 -3.13 -7.48
C LEU A 46 4.52 -3.87 -6.33
N ASP A 47 5.76 -3.44 -6.07
CA ASP A 47 6.65 -4.00 -5.07
C ASP A 47 6.39 -3.44 -3.66
N ASP A 48 5.62 -2.36 -3.57
CA ASP A 48 5.38 -1.57 -2.36
C ASP A 48 4.15 -2.03 -1.58
N SER A 49 4.23 -1.98 -0.24
CA SER A 49 3.15 -2.34 0.68
C SER A 49 2.61 -1.10 1.40
N PHE A 50 1.29 -0.98 1.46
CA PHE A 50 0.59 0.15 2.09
C PHE A 50 -0.45 -0.35 3.08
N ILE A 51 -0.55 0.33 4.22
CA ILE A 51 -1.64 0.18 5.19
C ILE A 51 -2.67 1.26 4.88
N ILE A 52 -3.87 0.86 4.49
CA ILE A 52 -5.01 1.74 4.31
C ILE A 52 -5.85 1.66 5.59
N VAL A 53 -5.98 2.75 6.32
CA VAL A 53 -6.58 2.76 7.67
C VAL A 53 -7.52 3.94 7.86
N ARG A 54 -8.64 3.72 8.54
CA ARG A 54 -9.47 4.81 9.07
C ARG A 54 -8.95 5.22 10.44
N ASP A 55 -8.52 6.47 10.60
CA ASP A 55 -8.00 6.93 11.89
C ASP A 55 -9.11 7.27 12.90
N LYS A 56 -8.71 7.63 14.12
CA LYS A 56 -9.62 8.01 15.21
C LYS A 56 -10.48 9.24 14.93
N THR A 57 -10.11 10.07 13.96
CA THR A 57 -10.88 11.24 13.51
C THR A 57 -11.86 10.90 12.39
N GLY A 58 -11.80 9.65 11.88
CA GLY A 58 -12.62 9.15 10.79
C GLY A 58 -11.98 9.34 9.41
N GLN A 59 -10.78 9.91 9.32
CA GLN A 59 -10.08 10.14 8.06
C GLN A 59 -9.41 8.86 7.55
N VAL A 60 -9.49 8.61 6.24
CA VAL A 60 -8.79 7.50 5.59
C VAL A 60 -7.37 7.94 5.25
N ASN A 61 -6.39 7.16 5.70
CA ASN A 61 -4.97 7.37 5.48
C ASN A 61 -4.34 6.16 4.77
N ALA A 62 -3.31 6.42 3.96
CA ALA A 62 -2.47 5.40 3.36
C ALA A 62 -1.03 5.58 3.87
N HIS A 63 -0.53 4.61 4.62
CA HIS A 63 0.83 4.61 5.15
C HIS A 63 1.69 3.59 4.41
N PHE A 64 2.91 3.97 4.02
CA PHE A 64 3.88 3.00 3.55
C PHE A 64 4.20 2.03 4.70
N ASN A 65 4.03 0.73 4.48
CA ASN A 65 4.14 -0.32 5.50
C ASN A 65 5.60 -0.65 5.79
N MET A 66 6.34 0.36 6.25
CA MET A 66 7.75 0.28 6.52
C MET A 66 8.10 1.19 7.69
N CYS A 67 8.72 0.60 8.71
CA CYS A 67 9.26 1.34 9.83
C CYS A 67 10.42 2.23 9.37
N LEU A 68 10.36 3.51 9.71
CA LEU A 68 11.41 4.49 9.39
C LEU A 68 12.75 4.23 10.08
N HIS A 69 12.81 3.36 11.10
CA HIS A 69 14.08 3.02 11.75
C HIS A 69 14.96 2.11 10.88
N ARG A 70 14.46 0.93 10.47
CA ARG A 70 15.24 -0.09 9.75
C ARG A 70 14.45 -0.87 8.69
N GLY A 71 13.35 -0.33 8.20
CA GLY A 71 12.66 -0.93 7.05
C GLY A 71 11.72 -2.10 7.36
N MET A 72 11.55 -2.48 8.63
CA MET A 72 10.67 -3.59 9.00
C MET A 72 9.20 -3.25 8.72
N GLN A 73 8.42 -4.19 8.18
CA GLN A 73 6.98 -4.02 8.07
C GLN A 73 6.36 -3.90 9.47
N VAL A 74 5.47 -2.93 9.65
CA VAL A 74 4.84 -2.66 10.95
C VAL A 74 3.48 -3.35 11.09
N CYS A 75 2.94 -3.85 9.98
CA CYS A 75 1.71 -4.63 9.94
C CYS A 75 1.87 -5.81 8.97
N HIS A 76 1.61 -7.03 9.46
CA HIS A 76 1.66 -8.26 8.64
C HIS A 76 0.28 -8.84 8.33
N ALA A 77 -0.74 -8.49 9.11
CA ALA A 77 -2.10 -8.95 8.85
C ALA A 77 -2.69 -8.19 7.66
N GLU A 78 -3.43 -8.88 6.80
CA GLU A 78 -4.02 -8.28 5.60
C GLU A 78 -5.22 -7.37 5.90
N VAL A 79 -5.88 -7.60 7.04
CA VAL A 79 -7.04 -6.85 7.52
C VAL A 79 -7.07 -6.91 9.05
N GLY A 80 -7.60 -5.88 9.69
CA GLY A 80 -7.85 -5.90 11.12
C GLY A 80 -8.33 -4.56 11.66
N ASN A 81 -8.35 -4.44 12.98
CA ASN A 81 -8.57 -3.19 13.69
C ASN A 81 -7.42 -2.95 14.68
N ALA A 82 -6.78 -1.79 14.62
CA ALA A 82 -5.70 -1.43 15.53
C ALA A 82 -5.69 0.06 15.83
N SER A 83 -5.43 0.42 17.08
CA SER A 83 -5.21 1.83 17.47
C SER A 83 -3.82 2.34 17.12
N HIS A 84 -2.83 1.44 17.01
CA HIS A 84 -1.42 1.74 16.72
C HIS A 84 -0.77 0.59 15.95
N PHE A 85 0.17 0.90 15.07
CA PHE A 85 1.07 -0.08 14.44
C PHE A 85 2.43 -0.03 15.13
N ARG A 86 2.80 -1.11 15.81
CA ARG A 86 4.07 -1.19 16.53
C ARG A 86 5.06 -2.03 15.76
N CYS A 87 6.24 -1.47 15.51
CA CYS A 87 7.30 -2.20 14.82
C CYS A 87 7.77 -3.38 15.70
N PRO A 88 7.76 -4.63 15.19
CA PRO A 88 8.18 -5.79 15.98
C PRO A 88 9.69 -5.81 16.26
N TYR A 89 10.47 -4.94 15.61
CA TYR A 89 11.92 -4.96 15.73
C TYR A 89 12.42 -4.26 17.01
N HIS A 90 12.11 -2.97 17.18
CA HIS A 90 12.60 -2.17 18.32
C HIS A 90 11.48 -1.52 19.14
N GLY A 91 10.23 -1.89 18.85
CA GLY A 91 9.04 -1.40 19.56
C GLY A 91 8.59 -0.02 19.15
#